data_AF-A0AA97PMA0-F1
#
_entry.id   AF-A0AA97PMA0-F1
#
_cell.length_a   1.000
_cell.length_b   1.000
_cell.length_c   1.000
_cell.angle_alpha   90.00
_cell.angle_beta   90.00
_cell.angle_gamma   90.00
#
_symmetry.space_group_name_H-M   'P 1'
#
loop_
_entity.id
_entity.type
_entity.pdbx_description
1 polymer ?
#
loop_
_entity_poly.entity_id
_entity_poly.type
_entity_poly.pdbx_seq_one_letter_code
_entity_poly.pdbx_strand_id
1 'polypeptide(L)'
;MSLTETSPQPGTVEQAILHWIDHEPNLNHNKATDGGYEGWVQLALRSYFEELAAPGTVIEREQHIYLNGNQKVDLLLKANDGSRTGIELKCRTKGETRQNFQRRVLQDIEKVWGGAKQEYRPIKNYVMALTDSPGDLDQWDGIMGDWPATPTHFLKAHGLNKWFVAIWAVDITPTGEKVVFR
;
A
#
# COMPACT_ATOMS: atom_id res chain seq x y z
N MET A 1 -7.83 -14.69 12.45
CA MET A 1 -7.68 -13.26 12.84
C MET A 1 -8.47 -12.47 11.83
N SER A 2 -9.38 -11.58 12.24
CA SER A 2 -10.25 -10.81 11.32
C SER A 2 -9.65 -9.41 11.10
N LEU A 3 -9.68 -8.90 9.87
CA LEU A 3 -9.28 -7.52 9.57
C LEU A 3 -10.32 -6.57 10.16
N THR A 4 -9.95 -5.80 11.19
CA THR A 4 -10.84 -4.80 11.82
C THR A 4 -10.10 -3.46 11.93
N GLU A 5 -10.66 -2.38 11.39
CA GLU A 5 -9.97 -1.10 11.16
C GLU A 5 -9.88 -0.15 12.37
N THR A 6 -10.01 -0.64 13.60
CA THR A 6 -9.95 0.22 14.79
C THR A 6 -8.62 0.08 15.52
N SER A 7 -7.67 1.01 15.25
CA SER A 7 -6.36 1.18 15.92
C SER A 7 -5.26 0.13 15.63
N PRO A 8 -3.96 0.48 15.84
CA PRO A 8 -2.83 -0.42 15.58
C PRO A 8 -2.78 -1.53 16.64
N GLN A 9 -3.52 -2.60 16.36
CA GLN A 9 -3.54 -3.87 17.07
C GLN A 9 -3.47 -4.98 16.02
N PRO A 10 -2.90 -6.18 16.34
CA PRO A 10 -2.93 -7.37 15.48
C PRO A 10 -4.30 -7.54 14.79
N GLY A 11 -4.42 -7.10 13.54
CA GLY A 11 -5.69 -6.89 12.85
C GLY A 11 -5.78 -5.73 11.84
N THR A 12 -4.69 -4.95 11.60
CA THR A 12 -4.68 -3.89 10.57
C THR A 12 -4.27 -4.40 9.18
N VAL A 13 -4.63 -3.65 8.12
CA VAL A 13 -4.19 -3.90 6.74
C VAL A 13 -2.67 -3.98 6.64
N GLU A 14 -1.94 -3.09 7.32
CA GLU A 14 -0.47 -3.06 7.36
C GLU A 14 0.10 -4.37 7.90
N GLN A 15 -0.43 -4.84 9.04
CA GLN A 15 0.05 -6.08 9.67
C GLN A 15 -0.30 -7.32 8.85
N ALA A 16 -1.48 -7.33 8.21
CA ALA A 16 -1.85 -8.41 7.31
C ALA A 16 -0.89 -8.52 6.13
N ILE A 17 -0.41 -7.39 5.62
CA ILE A 17 0.58 -7.35 4.54
C ILE A 17 1.94 -7.83 5.02
N LEU A 18 2.41 -7.38 6.19
CA LEU A 18 3.65 -7.90 6.75
C LEU A 18 3.58 -9.41 6.94
N HIS A 19 2.47 -9.90 7.50
CA HIS A 19 2.25 -11.32 7.66
C HIS A 19 2.27 -12.04 6.31
N TRP A 20 1.63 -11.51 5.28
CA TRP A 20 1.70 -12.09 3.93
C TRP A 20 3.14 -12.12 3.39
N ILE A 21 3.90 -11.02 3.49
CA ILE A 21 5.29 -10.96 3.01
C ILE A 21 6.19 -11.97 3.71
N ASP A 22 6.00 -12.17 5.02
CA ASP A 22 6.76 -13.11 5.83
C ASP A 22 6.51 -14.58 5.42
N HIS A 23 5.33 -14.87 4.87
CA HIS A 23 4.86 -16.22 4.58
C HIS A 23 4.72 -16.54 3.09
N GLU A 24 4.83 -15.57 2.19
CA GLU A 24 4.70 -15.78 0.74
C GLU A 24 6.01 -16.35 0.14
N PRO A 25 6.06 -17.64 -0.24
CA PRO A 25 7.31 -18.25 -0.72
C PRO A 25 7.73 -17.76 -2.11
N ASN A 26 6.82 -17.18 -2.91
CA ASN A 26 7.10 -16.88 -4.30
C ASN A 26 7.56 -15.43 -4.56
N LEU A 27 7.75 -14.62 -3.52
CA LEU A 27 8.16 -13.22 -3.66
C LEU A 27 9.48 -13.08 -4.44
N ASN A 28 10.52 -13.81 -4.03
CA ASN A 28 11.83 -13.75 -4.68
C ASN A 28 11.79 -14.28 -6.11
N HIS A 29 11.02 -15.35 -6.35
CA HIS A 29 10.87 -15.96 -7.67
C HIS A 29 10.20 -14.98 -8.65
N ASN A 30 9.07 -14.39 -8.26
CA ASN A 30 8.34 -13.47 -9.13
C ASN A 30 9.05 -12.11 -9.30
N LYS A 31 9.84 -11.67 -8.33
CA LYS A 31 10.70 -10.48 -8.54
C LYS A 31 11.73 -10.71 -9.64
N ALA A 32 12.18 -11.96 -9.82
CA ALA A 32 13.21 -12.30 -10.80
C ALA A 32 12.71 -12.30 -12.26
N THR A 33 11.38 -12.25 -12.47
CA THR A 33 10.76 -12.21 -13.81
C THR A 33 10.82 -10.80 -14.38
N ASP A 34 11.03 -10.69 -15.70
CA ASP A 34 11.07 -9.41 -16.38
C ASP A 34 9.64 -8.88 -16.58
N GLY A 35 9.25 -7.91 -15.74
CA GLY A 35 7.92 -7.30 -15.75
C GLY A 35 6.87 -8.12 -14.99
N GLY A 36 5.70 -7.51 -14.76
CA GLY A 36 4.54 -8.17 -14.15
C GLY A 36 4.62 -8.42 -12.64
N TYR A 37 5.77 -8.24 -12.00
CA TYR A 37 5.94 -8.49 -10.56
C TYR A 37 4.90 -7.74 -9.70
N GLU A 38 4.70 -6.45 -9.94
CA GLU A 38 3.72 -5.65 -9.20
C GLU A 38 2.28 -6.12 -9.43
N GLY A 39 1.93 -6.47 -10.67
CA GLY A 39 0.61 -7.02 -10.99
C GLY A 39 0.39 -8.41 -10.36
N TRP A 40 1.43 -9.23 -10.23
CA TRP A 40 1.39 -10.48 -9.48
C TRP A 40 1.20 -10.22 -7.97
N VAL A 41 1.94 -9.26 -7.39
CA VAL A 41 1.78 -8.87 -5.98
C VAL A 41 0.35 -8.40 -5.71
N GLN A 42 -0.23 -7.58 -6.59
CA GLN A 42 -1.63 -7.17 -6.46
C GLN A 42 -2.60 -8.36 -6.46
N LEU A 43 -2.39 -9.37 -7.32
CA LEU A 43 -3.21 -10.58 -7.36
C LEU A 43 -3.08 -11.41 -6.09
N ALA A 44 -1.83 -11.65 -5.66
CA ALA A 44 -1.54 -12.46 -4.48
C ALA A 44 -2.09 -11.81 -3.20
N LEU A 45 -1.88 -10.50 -3.02
CA LEU A 45 -2.44 -9.74 -1.90
C LEU A 45 -3.96 -9.71 -1.91
N ARG A 46 -4.58 -9.55 -3.09
CA ARG A 46 -6.05 -9.63 -3.20
C ARG A 46 -6.55 -10.97 -2.69
N SER A 47 -6.02 -12.08 -3.19
CA SER A 47 -6.45 -13.42 -2.76
C SER A 47 -6.23 -13.64 -1.27
N TYR A 48 -5.08 -13.21 -0.75
CA TYR A 48 -4.79 -13.29 0.68
C TYR A 48 -5.77 -12.46 1.53
N PHE A 49 -6.13 -11.26 1.10
CA PHE A 49 -7.15 -10.47 1.78
C PHE A 49 -8.55 -11.08 1.67
N GLU A 50 -8.91 -11.67 0.54
CA GLU A 50 -10.20 -12.37 0.38
C GLU A 50 -10.34 -13.53 1.38
N GLU A 51 -9.25 -14.22 1.72
CA GLU A 51 -9.25 -15.28 2.74
C GLU A 51 -9.42 -14.76 4.18
N LEU A 52 -8.93 -13.54 4.46
CA LEU A 52 -8.98 -12.93 5.79
C LEU A 52 -10.21 -12.06 6.03
N ALA A 53 -10.86 -11.62 4.96
CA ALA A 53 -11.88 -10.60 5.03
C ALA A 53 -13.16 -11.09 5.71
N ALA A 54 -13.81 -10.19 6.43
CA ALA A 54 -15.13 -10.47 6.99
C ALA A 54 -16.16 -10.73 5.88
N PRO A 55 -17.18 -11.57 6.11
CA PRO A 55 -18.25 -11.80 5.13
C PRO A 55 -18.85 -10.50 4.61
N GLY A 56 -19.01 -10.39 3.29
CA GLY A 56 -19.54 -9.20 2.62
C GLY A 56 -18.50 -8.12 2.30
N THR A 57 -17.23 -8.30 2.68
CA THR A 57 -16.15 -7.43 2.21
C THR A 57 -15.89 -7.67 0.72
N VAL A 58 -15.78 -6.60 -0.06
CA VAL A 58 -15.47 -6.64 -1.49
C VAL A 58 -14.08 -6.06 -1.72
N ILE A 59 -13.25 -6.78 -2.47
CA ILE A 59 -11.88 -6.37 -2.78
C ILE A 59 -11.75 -6.26 -4.30
N GLU A 60 -11.51 -5.04 -4.77
CA GLU A 60 -11.43 -4.71 -6.19
C GLU A 60 -10.02 -4.24 -6.56
N ARG A 61 -9.61 -4.51 -7.79
CA ARG A 61 -8.34 -4.03 -8.35
C ARG A 61 -8.58 -2.84 -9.27
N GLU A 62 -7.60 -1.94 -9.35
CA GLU A 62 -7.48 -0.97 -10.46
C GLU A 62 -8.72 -0.04 -10.59
N GLN A 63 -9.22 0.46 -9.45
CA GLN A 63 -10.44 1.27 -9.40
C GLN A 63 -10.16 2.78 -9.50
N HIS A 64 -11.00 3.50 -10.25
CA HIS A 64 -10.89 4.95 -10.45
C HIS A 64 -11.48 5.72 -9.26
N ILE A 65 -10.78 5.74 -8.13
CA ILE A 65 -11.24 6.39 -6.89
C ILE A 65 -10.74 7.83 -6.73
N TYR A 66 -9.68 8.22 -7.44
CA TYR A 66 -9.03 9.52 -7.28
C TYR A 66 -9.73 10.63 -8.09
N LEU A 67 -9.53 11.88 -7.69
CA LEU A 67 -10.08 13.04 -8.41
C LEU A 67 -9.59 13.12 -9.86
N ASN A 68 -8.34 12.71 -10.11
CA ASN A 68 -7.84 12.53 -11.46
C ASN A 68 -8.39 11.22 -12.05
N GLY A 69 -9.27 11.34 -13.05
CA GLY A 69 -9.94 10.20 -13.68
C GLY A 69 -9.00 9.22 -14.40
N ASN A 70 -7.75 9.59 -14.67
CA ASN A 70 -6.76 8.69 -15.27
C ASN A 70 -6.02 7.85 -14.23
N GLN A 71 -6.16 8.19 -12.95
CA GLN A 71 -5.50 7.49 -11.85
C GLN A 71 -6.41 6.41 -11.29
N LYS A 72 -5.78 5.32 -10.84
CA LYS A 72 -6.41 4.16 -10.24
C LYS A 72 -5.69 3.78 -8.95
N VAL A 73 -6.46 3.21 -8.04
CA VAL A 73 -5.92 2.53 -6.87
C VAL A 73 -5.62 1.07 -7.20
N ASP A 74 -4.47 0.58 -6.76
CA ASP A 74 -4.06 -0.79 -7.01
C ASP A 74 -5.06 -1.78 -6.38
N LEU A 75 -5.43 -1.59 -5.10
CA LEU A 75 -6.50 -2.33 -4.41
C LEU A 75 -7.49 -1.40 -3.69
N LEU A 76 -8.78 -1.69 -3.80
CA LEU A 76 -9.86 -1.05 -3.02
C LEU A 76 -10.58 -2.11 -2.20
N LEU A 77 -10.55 -1.95 -0.88
CA LEU A 77 -11.28 -2.76 0.09
C LEU A 77 -12.54 -2.00 0.50
N LYS A 78 -13.70 -2.66 0.42
CA LYS A 78 -15.01 -2.13 0.84
C LYS A 78 -15.60 -3.09 1.85
N ALA A 79 -15.58 -2.70 3.12
CA ALA A 79 -16.14 -3.49 4.22
C ALA A 79 -17.68 -3.31 4.28
N ASN A 80 -18.35 -4.29 4.89
CA ASN A 80 -19.81 -4.30 5.01
C ASN A 80 -20.35 -3.20 5.95
N ASP A 81 -19.51 -2.67 6.85
CA ASP A 81 -19.83 -1.54 7.71
C ASP A 81 -19.73 -0.17 6.99
N GLY A 82 -19.39 -0.18 5.70
CA GLY A 82 -19.21 1.02 4.88
C GLY A 82 -17.79 1.58 4.89
N SER A 83 -16.88 1.02 5.67
CA SER A 83 -15.46 1.42 5.70
C SER A 83 -14.79 1.12 4.35
N ARG A 84 -13.89 2.01 3.95
CA ARG A 84 -13.17 1.92 2.67
C ARG A 84 -11.70 2.14 2.89
N THR A 85 -10.90 1.25 2.29
CA THR A 85 -9.45 1.35 2.29
C THR A 85 -8.90 1.23 0.88
N GLY A 86 -8.16 2.25 0.44
CA GLY A 86 -7.37 2.24 -0.79
C GLY A 86 -5.93 1.86 -0.48
N ILE A 87 -5.32 1.07 -1.36
CA ILE A 87 -3.93 0.62 -1.21
C ILE A 87 -3.21 0.82 -2.53
N GLU A 88 -2.10 1.54 -2.48
CA GLU A 88 -1.10 1.66 -3.53
C GLU A 88 0.12 0.81 -3.22
N LEU A 89 0.58 0.08 -4.22
CA LEU A 89 1.65 -0.90 -4.12
C LEU A 89 2.72 -0.55 -5.13
N LYS A 90 3.91 -0.17 -4.66
CA LYS A 90 5.09 -0.12 -5.52
C LYS A 90 6.12 -1.13 -5.13
N CYS A 91 6.44 -1.97 -6.09
CA CYS A 91 7.40 -3.05 -5.92
C CYS A 91 8.70 -2.71 -6.65
N ARG A 92 9.83 -2.81 -5.93
CA ARG A 92 11.16 -2.64 -6.55
C ARG A 92 11.39 -3.77 -7.55
N THR A 93 11.47 -3.41 -8.83
CA THR A 93 11.72 -4.39 -9.90
C THR A 93 13.20 -4.75 -10.00
N LYS A 94 13.49 -5.89 -10.65
CA LYS A 94 14.86 -6.33 -10.93
C LYS A 94 15.58 -5.30 -11.81
N GLY A 95 16.77 -4.88 -11.38
CA GLY A 95 17.62 -3.96 -12.12
C GLY A 95 17.19 -2.48 -12.10
N GLU A 96 16.05 -2.15 -11.47
CA GLU A 96 15.66 -0.76 -11.25
C GLU A 96 16.68 -0.05 -10.34
N THR A 97 16.88 1.24 -10.54
CA THR A 97 17.75 2.08 -9.70
C THR A 97 16.99 2.61 -8.49
N ARG A 98 17.73 2.92 -7.41
CA ARG A 98 17.15 3.47 -6.19
C ARG A 98 16.30 4.70 -6.46
N GLN A 99 16.86 5.65 -7.20
CA GLN A 99 16.23 6.92 -7.51
C GLN A 99 14.94 6.72 -8.32
N ASN A 100 14.92 5.76 -9.26
CA ASN A 100 13.72 5.50 -10.05
C ASN A 100 12.59 4.90 -9.21
N PHE A 101 12.92 3.93 -8.35
CA PHE A 101 11.95 3.35 -7.42
C PHE A 101 11.39 4.40 -6.47
N GLN A 102 12.27 5.19 -5.84
CA GLN A 102 11.86 6.23 -4.90
C GLN A 102 10.94 7.28 -5.56
N ARG A 103 11.28 7.68 -6.80
CA ARG A 103 10.43 8.59 -7.59
C ARG A 103 9.04 8.00 -7.89
N ARG A 104 8.95 6.70 -8.23
CA ARG A 104 7.66 6.05 -8.50
C ARG A 104 6.78 5.99 -7.24
N VAL A 105 7.37 5.62 -6.10
CA VAL A 105 6.66 5.64 -4.82
C VAL A 105 6.15 7.05 -4.50
N LEU A 106 6.97 8.09 -4.70
CA LEU A 106 6.53 9.49 -4.51
C LEU A 106 5.32 9.84 -5.38
N GLN A 107 5.27 9.38 -6.63
CA GLN A 107 4.11 9.61 -7.51
C GLN A 107 2.81 9.01 -6.96
N ASP A 108 2.88 7.87 -6.26
CA ASP A 108 1.68 7.29 -5.63
C ASP A 108 1.27 8.04 -4.36
N ILE A 109 2.23 8.55 -3.61
CA ILE A 109 1.94 9.45 -2.48
C ILE A 109 1.28 10.73 -3.00
N GLU A 110 1.76 11.30 -4.11
CA GLU A 110 1.15 12.47 -4.77
C GLU A 110 -0.26 12.19 -5.28
N LYS A 111 -0.47 11.00 -5.85
CA LYS A 111 -1.79 10.52 -6.27
C LYS A 111 -2.76 10.46 -5.10
N VAL A 112 -2.39 9.79 -4.01
CA VAL A 112 -3.21 9.69 -2.79
C VAL A 112 -3.45 11.07 -2.18
N TRP A 113 -2.40 11.90 -2.09
CA TRP A 113 -2.50 13.27 -1.62
C TRP A 113 -3.38 14.13 -2.52
N GLY A 114 -3.50 13.82 -3.80
CA GLY A 114 -4.43 14.48 -4.72
C GLY A 114 -5.89 14.38 -4.28
N GLY A 115 -6.25 13.33 -3.54
CA GLY A 115 -7.55 13.12 -2.93
C GLY A 115 -8.46 12.17 -3.71
N ALA A 116 -9.51 11.68 -3.05
CA ALA A 116 -10.50 10.76 -3.60
C ALA A 116 -11.77 11.48 -4.03
N LYS A 117 -12.54 10.90 -4.98
CA LYS A 117 -13.87 11.39 -5.36
C LYS A 117 -14.84 11.29 -4.20
N GLN A 118 -15.88 12.11 -4.22
CA GLN A 118 -16.80 12.29 -3.10
C GLN A 118 -17.50 10.99 -2.67
N GLU A 119 -17.89 10.16 -3.63
CA GLU A 119 -18.57 8.89 -3.41
C GLU A 119 -17.73 7.82 -2.69
N TYR A 120 -16.40 7.97 -2.70
CA TYR A 120 -15.49 7.08 -1.98
C TYR A 120 -15.15 7.60 -0.58
N ARG A 121 -15.56 8.82 -0.20
CA ARG A 121 -15.24 9.37 1.14
C ARG A 121 -16.25 8.86 2.20
N PRO A 122 -15.85 8.73 3.47
CA PRO A 122 -14.46 8.74 3.94
C PRO A 122 -13.67 7.52 3.44
N ILE A 123 -12.35 7.67 3.29
CA ILE A 123 -11.46 6.58 2.87
C ILE A 123 -10.08 6.72 3.50
N LYS A 124 -9.54 5.61 3.97
CA LYS A 124 -8.14 5.49 4.37
C LYS A 124 -7.31 5.02 3.19
N ASN A 125 -6.25 5.73 2.85
CA ASN A 125 -5.36 5.34 1.76
C ASN A 125 -3.98 5.00 2.31
N TYR A 126 -3.45 3.86 1.87
CA TYR A 126 -2.09 3.45 2.13
C TYR A 126 -1.26 3.51 0.85
N VAL A 127 -0.03 4.01 0.95
CA VAL A 127 1.01 3.78 -0.07
C VAL A 127 2.07 2.89 0.53
N MET A 128 2.44 1.85 -0.20
CA MET A 128 3.35 0.83 0.30
C MET A 128 4.45 0.55 -0.71
N ALA A 129 5.68 0.76 -0.27
CA ALA A 129 6.88 0.49 -1.04
C ALA A 129 7.49 -0.84 -0.56
N LEU A 130 7.58 -1.83 -1.45
CA LEU A 130 8.17 -3.15 -1.19
C LEU A 130 9.53 -3.27 -1.88
N THR A 131 10.59 -3.53 -1.11
CA THR A 131 11.96 -3.67 -1.62
C THR A 131 12.77 -4.74 -0.88
N ASP A 132 13.70 -5.39 -1.56
CA ASP A 132 14.68 -6.32 -0.99
C ASP A 132 15.98 -5.61 -0.54
N SER A 133 16.07 -4.30 -0.76
CA SER A 133 17.23 -3.48 -0.42
C SER A 133 16.88 -2.43 0.63
N PRO A 134 17.46 -2.50 1.86
CA PRO A 134 17.19 -1.49 2.88
C PRO A 134 17.62 -0.10 2.44
N GLY A 135 18.65 0.00 1.60
CA GLY A 135 19.14 1.29 1.13
C GLY A 135 18.17 2.03 0.23
N ASP A 136 17.17 1.36 -0.35
CA ASP A 136 16.09 2.04 -1.06
C ASP A 136 15.19 2.85 -0.12
N LEU A 137 15.29 2.58 1.18
CA LEU A 137 14.59 3.28 2.24
C LEU A 137 15.45 4.36 2.91
N ASP A 138 16.70 4.55 2.47
CA ASP A 138 17.55 5.63 2.95
C ASP A 138 17.22 6.95 2.25
N GLN A 139 17.51 8.07 2.92
CA GLN A 139 17.48 9.43 2.37
C GLN A 139 16.11 9.90 1.86
N TRP A 140 15.03 9.23 2.28
CA TRP A 140 13.66 9.64 1.96
C TRP A 140 13.35 11.08 2.36
N ASP A 141 13.79 11.51 3.54
CA ASP A 141 13.57 12.88 4.03
C ASP A 141 14.15 13.94 3.07
N GLY A 142 15.27 13.64 2.42
CA GLY A 142 15.88 14.55 1.42
C GLY A 142 15.12 14.62 0.10
N ILE A 143 14.32 13.60 -0.23
CA ILE A 143 13.52 13.54 -1.46
C ILE A 143 12.12 14.14 -1.21
N MET A 144 11.56 13.88 -0.04
CA MET A 144 10.23 14.37 0.35
C MET A 144 10.27 15.86 0.74
N GLY A 145 11.39 16.38 1.24
CA GLY A 145 11.47 17.77 1.73
C GLY A 145 10.51 18.00 2.91
N ASP A 146 9.83 19.14 2.94
CA ASP A 146 8.87 19.50 4.01
C ASP A 146 7.49 18.83 3.86
N TRP A 147 7.38 17.85 2.97
CA TRP A 147 6.09 17.26 2.65
C TRP A 147 5.59 16.41 3.84
N PRO A 148 4.31 16.54 4.23
CA PRO A 148 3.80 15.96 5.47
C PRO A 148 3.74 14.43 5.46
N ALA A 149 4.15 13.78 4.37
CA ALA A 149 4.14 12.33 4.18
C ALA A 149 5.51 11.73 4.51
N THR A 150 5.99 11.88 5.74
CA THR A 150 7.03 10.97 6.24
C THR A 150 6.43 9.56 6.32
N PRO A 151 7.20 8.50 6.03
CA PRO A 151 6.70 7.14 6.22
C PRO A 151 6.26 6.95 7.67
N THR A 152 5.03 6.49 7.87
CA THR A 152 4.50 6.17 9.20
C THR A 152 5.26 4.98 9.79
N HIS A 153 5.67 4.04 8.94
CA HIS A 153 6.39 2.84 9.36
C HIS A 153 7.49 2.44 8.37
N PHE A 154 8.64 2.04 8.93
CA PHE A 154 9.64 1.23 8.25
C PHE A 154 9.64 -0.16 8.88
N LEU A 155 9.30 -1.15 8.08
CA LEU A 155 9.05 -2.50 8.56
C LEU A 155 9.97 -3.46 7.82
N LYS A 156 10.50 -4.42 8.57
CA LYS A 156 11.31 -5.48 8.01
C LYS A 156 10.53 -6.78 8.14
N ALA A 157 10.40 -7.48 7.02
CA ALA A 157 9.87 -8.83 7.02
C ALA A 157 10.85 -9.77 7.75
N HIS A 158 10.29 -10.59 8.63
CA HIS A 158 10.97 -11.62 9.40
C HIS A 158 10.41 -12.99 9.01
N GLY A 159 11.14 -13.78 8.23
CA GLY A 159 10.66 -15.10 7.86
C GLY A 159 11.37 -15.69 6.64
N LEU A 160 10.58 -16.31 5.75
CA LEU A 160 11.07 -16.92 4.51
C LEU A 160 11.80 -15.91 3.61
N ASN A 161 11.51 -14.63 3.78
CA ASN A 161 12.05 -13.57 2.95
C ASN A 161 12.63 -12.42 3.79
N LYS A 162 13.68 -11.77 3.27
CA LYS A 162 14.23 -10.51 3.82
C LYS A 162 13.80 -9.34 2.94
N TRP A 163 12.60 -8.83 3.19
CA TRP A 163 12.07 -7.63 2.54
C TRP A 163 11.93 -6.48 3.51
N PHE A 164 11.84 -5.29 2.95
CA PHE A 164 11.58 -4.05 3.65
C PHE A 164 10.34 -3.39 3.05
N VAL A 165 9.51 -2.86 3.93
CA VAL A 165 8.27 -2.17 3.59
C VAL A 165 8.34 -0.78 4.19
N ALA A 166 8.06 0.24 3.38
CA ALA A 166 7.72 1.56 3.88
C ALA A 166 6.23 1.83 3.63
N ILE A 167 5.54 2.34 4.65
CA ILE A 167 4.10 2.59 4.61
C ILE A 167 3.82 4.06 4.90
N TRP A 168 2.94 4.65 4.11
CA TRP A 168 2.34 5.96 4.33
C TRP A 168 0.83 5.80 4.41
N ALA A 169 0.21 6.46 5.38
CA ALA A 169 -1.24 6.46 5.54
C ALA A 169 -1.83 7.88 5.52
N VAL A 170 -2.88 8.06 4.71
CA VAL A 170 -3.64 9.32 4.61
C VAL A 170 -5.12 9.02 4.69
N ASP A 171 -5.79 9.59 5.68
CA ASP A 171 -7.25 9.59 5.74
C ASP A 171 -7.80 10.78 4.96
N ILE A 172 -8.84 10.52 4.17
CA ILE A 172 -9.63 11.53 3.49
C ILE A 172 -11.00 11.54 4.15
N THR A 173 -11.29 12.63 4.86
CA THR A 173 -12.54 12.80 5.61
C THR A 173 -13.74 12.93 4.65
N PRO A 174 -14.99 12.87 5.17
CA PRO A 174 -16.18 13.11 4.35
C PRO A 174 -16.16 14.47 3.61
N THR A 175 -15.52 15.50 4.20
CA THR A 175 -15.38 16.83 3.59
C THR A 175 -14.22 16.91 2.60
N GLY A 176 -13.37 15.88 2.51
CA GLY A 176 -12.18 15.85 1.65
C GLY A 176 -10.92 16.42 2.28
N GLU A 177 -10.95 16.71 3.59
CA GLU A 177 -9.76 17.06 4.35
C GLU A 177 -8.83 15.85 4.46
N LYS A 178 -7.51 16.11 4.46
CA LYS A 178 -6.46 15.08 4.48
C LYS A 178 -5.81 15.07 5.85
N VAL A 179 -5.79 13.91 6.50
CA VAL A 179 -5.20 13.72 7.82
C VAL A 179 -4.10 12.66 7.73
N VAL A 180 -2.87 13.04 8.14
CA VAL A 180 -1.71 12.13 8.16
C VAL A 180 -1.60 11.49 9.53
N PHE A 181 -1.31 10.19 9.57
CA PHE A 181 -0.95 9.48 10.80
C PHE A 181 0.57 9.44 10.94
N ARG A 182 1.04 9.78 12.14
CA ARG A 182 2.42 9.60 12.57
C ARG A 182 2.49 8.47 13.59
#